data_AF-Q8RSP2-F1
#
_entry.id   AF-Q8RSP2-F1
#
_cell.length_a   1.000
_cell.length_b   1.000
_cell.length_c   1.000
_cell.angle_alpha   90.00
_cell.angle_beta   90.00
_cell.angle_gamma   90.00
#
_symmetry.space_group_name_H-M   'P 1'
#
loop_
_entity.id
_entity.type
_entity.pdbx_description
1 polymer ?
#
loop_
_entity_poly.entity_id
_entity_poly.type
_entity_poly.pdbx_seq_one_letter_code
_entity_poly.pdbx_strand_id
1 'polypeptide(L)' 'MTKTVYIVGSKGIPAKYGGFETFVEKLTEFQQDKDIQYYVACMRENSAKSDITADDF' A
#
# COMPACT_ATOMS: atom_id res chain seq x y z
N MET A 1 -5.96 -11.47 18.63
CA MET A 1 -6.59 -12.18 17.49
C MET A 1 -6.22 -11.33 16.30
N THR A 2 -5.39 -11.85 15.41
CA THR A 2 -4.84 -11.07 14.32
C THR A 2 -5.95 -10.64 13.36
N LYS A 3 -6.04 -9.34 13.10
CA LYS A 3 -6.98 -8.76 12.15
C LYS A 3 -6.29 -8.57 10.82
N THR A 4 -6.89 -9.11 9.76
CA THR A 4 -6.38 -8.92 8.41
C THR A 4 -7.12 -7.81 7.70
N VAL A 5 -6.41 -6.82 7.17
CA VAL A 5 -6.96 -5.69 6.43
C VAL A 5 -6.37 -5.65 5.03
N TYR A 6 -7.24 -5.75 4.02
CA TYR A 6 -6.87 -5.64 2.61
C TYR A 6 -7.18 -4.22 2.12
N ILE A 7 -6.18 -3.55 1.56
CA ILE A 7 -6.27 -2.22 0.97
C ILE A 7 -6.07 -2.37 -0.53
N VAL A 8 -7.14 -2.17 -1.31
CA VAL A 8 -7.12 -2.31 -2.77
C VAL A 8 -7.25 -0.94 -3.41
N GLY A 9 -6.23 -0.55 -4.18
CA GLY A 9 -6.14 0.75 -4.82
C GLY A 9 -5.88 0.68 -6.31
N SER A 10 -6.14 1.78 -7.02
CA SER A 10 -5.75 1.90 -8.43
C SER A 10 -4.23 2.08 -8.58
N LYS A 11 -3.54 2.66 -7.59
CA LYS A 11 -2.08 2.83 -7.51
C LYS A 11 -1.53 2.23 -6.22
N GLY A 12 -0.29 1.76 -6.26
CA GLY A 12 0.42 1.18 -5.11
C GLY A 12 1.22 2.21 -4.31
N ILE A 13 1.96 1.70 -3.33
CA ILE A 13 3.00 2.43 -2.58
C ILE A 13 4.38 1.96 -3.08
N PRO A 14 5.44 2.79 -3.04
CA PRO A 14 5.56 4.09 -2.38
C PRO A 14 4.82 5.24 -3.07
N ALA A 15 4.39 6.23 -2.29
CA ALA A 15 3.55 7.32 -2.77
C ALA A 15 4.29 8.26 -3.72
N LYS A 16 3.72 8.52 -4.91
CA LYS A 16 4.29 9.49 -5.86
C LYS A 16 3.54 10.80 -5.94
N TYR A 17 2.21 10.79 -6.08
CA TYR A 17 1.47 12.04 -6.36
C TYR A 17 0.03 12.11 -5.82
N GLY A 18 -0.48 11.07 -5.13
CA GLY A 18 -1.87 11.03 -4.65
C GLY A 18 -2.02 10.90 -3.13
N GLY A 19 -3.03 11.56 -2.57
CA GLY A 19 -3.35 11.48 -1.14
C GLY A 19 -3.72 10.08 -0.65
N PHE A 20 -4.27 9.23 -1.51
CA PHE A 20 -4.50 7.82 -1.19
C PHE A 20 -3.19 7.06 -0.97
N GLU A 21 -2.22 7.19 -1.90
CA GLU A 21 -0.93 6.50 -1.80
C GLU A 21 -0.19 6.94 -0.52
N THR A 22 -0.13 8.25 -0.25
CA THR A 22 0.51 8.79 0.96
C THR A 22 -0.18 8.32 2.24
N PHE A 23 -1.51 8.27 2.24
CA PHE A 23 -2.25 7.76 3.39
C PHE A 23 -1.92 6.30 3.67
N VAL A 24 -1.94 5.43 2.65
CA VAL A 24 -1.66 4.00 2.82
C VAL A 24 -0.21 3.78 3.24
N GLU A 25 0.74 4.49 2.63
CA GLU A 25 2.15 4.45 3.03
C GLU A 25 2.31 4.80 4.51
N LYS A 26 1.78 5.94 4.95
CA LYS A 26 1.90 6.37 6.36
C LYS A 26 1.12 5.50 7.33
N LEU A 27 -0.02 4.96 6.93
CA LEU A 27 -0.79 4.00 7.72
C LEU A 27 0.04 2.73 8.01
N THR A 28 0.73 2.21 6.99
CA THR A 28 1.57 1.01 7.12
C THR A 28 2.91 1.29 7.82
N GLU A 29 3.56 2.42 7.53
CA GLU A 29 4.84 2.83 8.14
C GLU A 29 4.69 3.09 9.64
N PHE A 30 3.62 3.78 10.05
CA PHE A 30 3.37 4.14 11.45
C PHE A 30 2.41 3.18 12.16
N GLN A 31 2.41 1.91 11.77
CA GLN A 31 1.57 0.90 12.39
C GLN A 31 1.85 0.76 13.90
N GLN A 32 0.86 1.17 14.71
CA GLN A 32 0.90 1.06 16.17
C GLN A 32 0.44 -0.31 16.66
N ASP A 33 -0.67 -0.81 16.13
CA ASP A 33 -1.24 -2.10 16.53
C ASP A 33 -0.61 -3.24 15.71
N LYS A 34 0.18 -4.09 16.37
CA LYS A 34 0.87 -5.23 15.75
C LYS A 34 -0.04 -6.45 15.53
N ASP A 35 -1.25 -6.48 16.11
CA ASP A 35 -2.26 -7.50 15.79
C ASP A 35 -2.94 -7.23 14.44
N ILE A 36 -2.71 -6.08 13.80
CA ILE A 36 -3.25 -5.78 12.46
C ILE A 36 -2.21 -6.14 11.39
N GLN A 37 -2.62 -6.94 10.40
CA GLN A 37 -1.81 -7.24 9.23
C GLN A 37 -2.41 -6.59 7.99
N TYR A 38 -1.66 -5.67 7.39
CA TYR A 38 -2.05 -4.96 6.19
C TYR A 38 -1.54 -5.66 4.94
N TYR A 39 -2.43 -5.81 3.95
CA TYR A 39 -2.10 -6.28 2.61
C TYR A 39 -2.53 -5.22 1.60
N VAL A 40 -1.57 -4.65 0.87
CA VAL A 40 -1.84 -3.61 -0.12
C VAL A 40 -1.76 -4.21 -1.51
N ALA A 41 -2.81 -4.09 -2.31
CA ALA A 41 -2.86 -4.58 -3.68
C ALA A 41 -3.26 -3.46 -4.64
N CYS A 42 -2.61 -3.41 -5.80
CA CYS A 42 -2.89 -2.41 -6.82
C CYS A 42 -2.73 -2.97 -8.25
N MET A 43 -3.38 -2.33 -9.23
CA MET A 43 -3.23 -2.71 -10.63
C MET A 43 -1.81 -2.45 -11.12
N ARG A 44 -1.13 -3.51 -11.59
CA ARG A 44 0.28 -3.51 -12.04
C ARG A 44 0.61 -2.41 -13.05
N GLU A 45 -0.33 -2.14 -13.97
CA GLU A 45 -0.20 -1.12 -15.01
C GLU A 45 -0.03 0.30 -14.46
N ASN A 46 -0.59 0.58 -13.29
CA ASN A 46 -0.49 1.90 -12.66
C ASN A 46 0.74 2.03 -11.76
N SER A 47 1.21 0.92 -11.18
CA SER A 47 2.51 0.86 -10.48
C SER A 47 3.68 1.09 -11.44
N ALA A 48 3.61 0.53 -12.65
CA ALA A 48 4.61 0.72 -13.69
C ALA A 48 4.70 2.18 -14.17
N LYS A 49 3.57 2.90 -14.25
CA LYS A 49 3.54 4.35 -14.55
C LYS A 49 4.11 5.22 -13.42
N SER A 50 4.28 4.61 -12.25
CA SER A 50 4.91 5.20 -11.08
C SER A 50 6.37 4.73 -10.92
N ASP A 51 7.04 4.22 -11.95
CA ASP A 51 8.40 3.61 -11.88
C ASP A 51 8.59 2.57 -10.75
N ILE A 52 7.51 1.98 -10.24
CA ILE A 52 7.56 0.91 -9.25
C ILE A 52 7.66 -0.38 -10.05
N THR A 53 8.89 -0.88 -10.22
CA THR A 53 9.19 -2.09 -11.01
C THR A 53 9.35 -3.36 -10.18
N ALA A 54 9.28 -3.25 -8.85
CA ALA A 54 9.44 -4.39 -7.96
C ALA A 54 8.08 -4.87 -7.45
N ASP A 55 7.73 -6.11 -7.78
CA ASP A 55 6.72 -6.89 -7.06
C ASP A 55 7.34 -7.32 -5.71
N ASP A 56 7.55 -6.36 -4.81
CA ASP A 56 7.84 -6.66 -3.40
C ASP A 56 6.49 -6.56 -2.65
N PHE A 57 5.74 -7.66 -2.66
CA PHE A 57 4.54 -7.87 -1.83
C PHE A 57 4.68 -9.16 -1.03
#